data_AF-A0A962JX79-F1
#
_entry.id   AF-A0A962JX79-F1
#
_cell.length_a   1.000
_cell.length_b   1.000
_cell.length_c   1.000
_cell.angle_alpha   90.00
_cell.angle_beta   90.00
_cell.angle_gamma   90.00
#
_symmetry.space_group_name_H-M   'P 1'
#
loop_
_entity.id
_entity.type
_entity.pdbx_description
1 polymer ?
#
loop_
_entity_poly.entity_id
_entity_poly.type
_entity_poly.pdbx_seq_one_letter_code
_entity_poly.pdbx_strand_id
1 'polypeptide(L)'
;MMKPRFLCANHRHALSENPGQAIHCWQNGFDTGQLLYEQFQWKEALPHLGCALETSEIILSTKAVDTLNACQLLTSSAILTANTLLRLGREKECQQVLHTSIDRLERELGITSESKPQIIHFVSCLYECLKNFSAFKQEVLSGLESPCSETSTVVH
;
A
#
# COMPACT_ATOMS: atom_id res chain seq x y z
N MET A 1 0.25 4.52 15.71
CA MET A 1 -0.26 5.56 14.78
C MET A 1 -1.42 4.95 13.99
N MET A 2 -2.51 5.67 13.72
CA MET A 2 -3.69 5.11 13.02
C MET A 2 -3.59 5.30 11.50
N LYS A 3 -3.86 4.25 10.73
CA LYS A 3 -4.00 4.30 9.26
C LYS A 3 -5.35 4.90 8.85
N PRO A 4 -5.45 5.51 7.64
CA PRO A 4 -6.74 5.91 7.08
C PRO A 4 -7.70 4.72 7.01
N ARG A 5 -8.99 4.97 7.30
CA ARG A 5 -10.05 3.96 7.23
C ARG A 5 -10.86 4.12 5.96
N PHE A 6 -10.91 3.07 5.16
CA PHE A 6 -11.66 3.03 3.89
C PHE A 6 -12.99 2.33 4.02
N LEU A 7 -13.07 1.24 4.79
CA LEU A 7 -14.32 0.59 5.14
C LEU A 7 -14.94 1.22 6.38
N CYS A 8 -16.26 1.43 6.33
CA CYS A 8 -17.03 1.76 7.53
C CYS A 8 -17.14 0.53 8.45
N ALA A 9 -17.49 0.76 9.73
CA ALA A 9 -17.61 -0.31 10.72
C ALA A 9 -18.59 -1.42 10.29
N ASN A 10 -19.73 -1.04 9.72
CA ASN A 10 -20.76 -1.99 9.28
C ASN A 10 -20.28 -2.86 8.12
N HIS A 11 -19.64 -2.28 7.10
CA HIS A 11 -19.08 -3.04 5.98
C HIS A 11 -17.95 -3.96 6.44
N ARG A 12 -17.07 -3.49 7.34
CA ARG A 12 -16.03 -4.35 7.93
C ARG A 12 -16.65 -5.56 8.62
N HIS A 13 -17.67 -5.36 9.43
CA HIS A 13 -18.34 -6.45 10.15
C HIS A 13 -18.97 -7.45 9.18
N ALA A 14 -19.76 -6.97 8.21
CA ALA A 14 -20.39 -7.81 7.21
C ALA A 14 -19.38 -8.67 6.41
N LEU A 15 -18.26 -8.08 5.98
CA LEU A 15 -17.21 -8.82 5.27
C LEU A 15 -16.48 -9.82 6.16
N SER A 16 -16.37 -9.54 7.47
CA SER A 16 -15.74 -10.47 8.42
C SER A 16 -16.59 -11.72 8.66
N GLU A 17 -17.91 -11.61 8.50
CA GLU A 17 -18.85 -12.74 8.67
C GLU A 17 -19.06 -13.55 7.39
N ASN A 18 -18.67 -13.01 6.22
CA ASN A 18 -18.89 -13.66 4.93
C ASN A 18 -17.60 -13.72 4.09
N PRO A 19 -16.82 -14.81 4.21
CA PRO A 19 -15.58 -15.02 3.46
C PRO A 19 -15.71 -14.87 1.95
N GLY A 20 -16.77 -15.44 1.35
CA GLY A 20 -17.00 -15.36 -0.09
C GLY A 20 -17.25 -13.92 -0.55
N GLN A 21 -18.03 -13.16 0.22
CA GLN A 21 -18.25 -11.75 -0.04
C GLN A 21 -16.97 -10.91 0.13
N ALA A 22 -16.13 -11.23 1.11
CA ALA A 22 -14.83 -10.57 1.27
C ALA A 22 -13.93 -10.78 0.05
N ILE A 23 -13.84 -12.00 -0.48
CA ILE A 23 -13.05 -12.30 -1.67
C ILE A 23 -13.57 -11.53 -2.88
N HIS A 24 -14.87 -11.55 -3.15
CA HIS A 24 -15.46 -10.79 -4.25
C HIS A 24 -15.30 -9.27 -4.09
N CYS A 25 -15.45 -8.76 -2.87
CA CYS A 25 -15.25 -7.34 -2.58
C CYS A 25 -13.79 -6.92 -2.82
N TRP A 26 -12.84 -7.76 -2.41
CA TRP A 26 -11.42 -7.54 -2.70
C TRP A 26 -11.16 -7.50 -4.20
N GLN A 27 -11.61 -8.51 -4.97
CA GLN A 27 -11.39 -8.59 -6.42
C GLN A 27 -11.94 -7.37 -7.14
N ASN A 28 -13.23 -7.07 -6.94
CA ASN A 28 -13.87 -5.93 -7.61
C ASN A 28 -13.20 -4.60 -7.24
N GLY A 29 -12.83 -4.42 -5.96
CA GLY A 29 -12.16 -3.21 -5.49
C GLY A 29 -10.75 -3.07 -6.06
N PHE A 30 -9.98 -4.16 -6.07
CA PHE A 30 -8.61 -4.14 -6.58
C PHE A 30 -8.58 -3.91 -8.09
N ASP A 31 -9.39 -4.64 -8.87
CA ASP A 31 -9.44 -4.53 -10.33
C ASP A 31 -9.88 -3.12 -10.77
N THR A 32 -10.94 -2.59 -10.15
CA THR A 32 -11.42 -1.22 -10.43
C THR A 32 -10.36 -0.18 -10.06
N GLY A 33 -9.76 -0.33 -8.88
CA GLY A 33 -8.73 0.58 -8.40
C GLY A 33 -7.48 0.58 -9.27
N GLN A 34 -7.06 -0.60 -9.74
CA GLN A 34 -5.93 -0.76 -10.64
C GLN A 34 -6.19 -0.11 -12.00
N LEU A 35 -7.36 -0.35 -12.60
CA LEU A 35 -7.75 0.27 -13.87
C LEU A 35 -7.70 1.80 -13.78
N LEU A 36 -8.28 2.37 -12.73
CA LEU A 36 -8.26 3.82 -12.49
C LEU A 36 -6.84 4.36 -12.26
N TYR A 37 -6.01 3.61 -11.53
CA TYR A 37 -4.61 3.97 -11.31
C TYR A 37 -3.83 4.05 -12.64
N GLU A 38 -4.00 3.05 -13.51
CA GLU A 38 -3.37 2.97 -14.83
C GLU A 38 -3.84 4.10 -15.76
N GLN A 39 -5.08 4.57 -15.59
CA GLN A 39 -5.64 5.74 -16.29
C GLN A 39 -5.25 7.09 -15.66
N PHE A 40 -4.34 7.09 -14.68
CA PHE A 40 -3.91 8.27 -13.91
C PHE A 40 -5.02 8.95 -13.09
N GLN A 41 -6.15 8.28 -12.87
CA GLN A 41 -7.27 8.73 -12.06
C GLN A 41 -7.04 8.37 -10.59
N TRP A 42 -5.94 8.88 -10.00
CA TRP A 42 -5.48 8.43 -8.67
C TRP A 42 -6.45 8.80 -7.54
N LYS A 43 -7.18 9.92 -7.68
CA LYS A 43 -8.16 10.34 -6.68
C LYS A 43 -9.33 9.36 -6.61
N GLU A 44 -9.78 8.91 -7.77
CA GLU A 44 -10.85 7.94 -7.97
C GLU A 44 -10.39 6.53 -7.61
N ALA A 45 -9.14 6.16 -7.93
CA ALA A 45 -8.56 4.86 -7.61
C ALA A 45 -8.47 4.61 -6.11
N LEU A 46 -8.07 5.64 -5.34
CA LEU A 46 -7.74 5.51 -3.93
C LEU A 46 -8.84 4.85 -3.06
N PRO A 47 -10.12 5.25 -3.11
CA PRO A 47 -11.16 4.59 -2.31
C PRO A 47 -11.32 3.09 -2.63
N HIS A 48 -11.18 2.70 -3.90
CA HIS A 48 -11.26 1.29 -4.31
C HIS A 48 -10.07 0.49 -3.78
N LEU A 49 -8.85 1.00 -3.97
CA LEU A 49 -7.62 0.35 -3.53
C LEU A 49 -7.53 0.27 -2.00
N GLY A 50 -7.93 1.33 -1.31
CA GLY A 50 -7.97 1.34 0.15
C GLY A 50 -9.00 0.35 0.73
N CYS A 51 -10.16 0.19 0.07
CA CYS A 51 -11.13 -0.84 0.44
C CYS A 51 -10.57 -2.25 0.19
N ALA A 52 -9.90 -2.48 -0.94
CA ALA A 52 -9.24 -3.75 -1.22
C ALA A 52 -8.16 -4.06 -0.17
N LEU A 53 -7.33 -3.09 0.20
CA LEU A 53 -6.34 -3.23 1.26
C LEU A 53 -6.97 -3.68 2.58
N GLU A 54 -8.00 -3.00 3.06
CA GLU A 54 -8.66 -3.40 4.31
C GLU A 54 -9.38 -4.74 4.21
N THR A 55 -9.92 -5.06 3.04
CA THR A 55 -10.58 -6.35 2.80
C THR A 55 -9.56 -7.48 2.80
N SER A 56 -8.35 -7.27 2.28
CA SER A 56 -7.27 -8.27 2.33
C SER A 56 -6.83 -8.58 3.77
N GLU A 57 -6.85 -7.60 4.67
CA GLU A 57 -6.59 -7.84 6.10
C GLU A 57 -7.70 -8.66 6.75
N ILE A 58 -8.96 -8.44 6.35
CA ILE A 58 -10.10 -9.26 6.80
C ILE A 58 -9.90 -10.69 6.31
N ILE A 59 -9.65 -10.89 5.02
CA ILE A 59 -9.40 -12.20 4.40
C ILE A 59 -8.29 -12.96 5.14
N LEU A 60 -7.16 -12.28 5.44
CA LEU A 60 -6.06 -12.86 6.20
C LEU A 60 -6.45 -13.22 7.65
N SER A 61 -7.23 -12.37 8.30
CA SER A 61 -7.63 -12.57 9.71
C SER A 61 -8.68 -13.67 9.88
N THR A 62 -9.60 -13.79 8.93
CA THR A 62 -10.66 -14.80 8.92
C THR A 62 -10.23 -16.12 8.28
N LYS A 63 -9.04 -16.17 7.68
CA LYS A 63 -8.53 -17.31 6.91
C LYS A 63 -9.50 -17.71 5.79
N ALA A 64 -10.08 -16.71 5.12
CA ALA A 64 -11.02 -16.92 4.02
C ALA A 64 -10.38 -17.62 2.82
N VAL A 65 -9.05 -17.49 2.68
CA VAL A 65 -8.18 -18.26 1.78
C VAL A 65 -6.94 -18.71 2.55
N ASP A 66 -6.07 -19.52 1.95
CA ASP A 66 -4.80 -19.89 2.58
C ASP A 66 -3.90 -18.68 2.85
N THR A 67 -3.02 -18.81 3.83
CA THR A 67 -2.18 -17.72 4.32
C THR A 67 -1.31 -17.11 3.22
N LEU A 68 -0.77 -17.91 2.29
CA LEU A 68 0.11 -17.38 1.25
C LEU A 68 -0.66 -16.49 0.28
N ASN A 69 -1.82 -16.97 -0.19
CA ASN A 69 -2.70 -16.16 -1.02
C ASN A 69 -3.14 -14.89 -0.29
N ALA A 70 -3.59 -14.99 0.96
CA ALA A 70 -4.00 -13.82 1.74
C ALA A 70 -2.86 -12.79 1.92
N CYS A 71 -1.63 -13.25 2.18
CA CYS A 71 -0.45 -12.40 2.26
C CYS A 71 -0.14 -11.72 0.91
N GLN A 72 -0.29 -12.43 -0.21
CA GLN A 72 -0.11 -11.86 -1.54
C GLN A 72 -1.14 -10.75 -1.83
N LEU A 73 -2.43 -11.00 -1.53
CA LEU A 73 -3.50 -10.01 -1.69
C LEU A 73 -3.20 -8.73 -0.88
N LEU A 74 -2.73 -8.90 0.37
CA LEU A 74 -2.35 -7.80 1.23
C LEU A 74 -1.16 -7.00 0.66
N THR A 75 -0.10 -7.68 0.23
CA THR A 75 1.08 -7.05 -0.36
C THR A 75 0.73 -6.25 -1.61
N SER A 76 0.00 -6.84 -2.56
CA SER A 76 -0.40 -6.17 -3.80
C SER A 76 -1.27 -4.93 -3.52
N SER A 77 -2.24 -5.07 -2.60
CA SER A 77 -3.12 -3.96 -2.21
C SER A 77 -2.36 -2.83 -1.52
N ALA A 78 -1.41 -3.17 -0.65
CA ALA A 78 -0.59 -2.21 0.09
C ALA A 78 0.31 -1.41 -0.86
N ILE A 79 1.02 -2.08 -1.77
CA ILE A 79 1.91 -1.43 -2.75
C ILE A 79 1.12 -0.46 -3.64
N LEU A 80 0.00 -0.90 -4.21
CA LEU A 80 -0.76 -0.08 -5.14
C LEU A 80 -1.45 1.10 -4.44
N THR A 81 -1.95 0.89 -3.21
CA THR A 81 -2.48 1.98 -2.37
C THR A 81 -1.40 2.98 -2.00
N ALA A 82 -0.21 2.52 -1.59
CA ALA A 82 0.93 3.36 -1.23
C ALA A 82 1.41 4.21 -2.41
N ASN A 83 1.55 3.59 -3.59
CA ASN A 83 1.85 4.29 -4.83
C ASN A 83 0.79 5.35 -5.16
N THR A 84 -0.49 5.01 -5.05
CA THR A 84 -1.60 5.95 -5.29
C THR A 84 -1.55 7.15 -4.33
N LEU A 85 -1.31 6.91 -3.05
CA LEU A 85 -1.14 7.96 -2.05
C LEU A 85 0.06 8.86 -2.38
N LEU A 86 1.18 8.29 -2.85
CA LEU A 86 2.34 9.05 -3.26
C LEU A 86 2.04 9.94 -4.47
N ARG A 87 1.34 9.43 -5.49
CA ARG A 87 0.90 10.23 -6.65
C ARG A 87 0.01 11.41 -6.26
N LEU A 88 -0.66 11.32 -5.12
CA LEU A 88 -1.50 12.37 -4.53
C LEU A 88 -0.74 13.27 -3.54
N GLY A 89 0.57 13.09 -3.36
CA GLY A 89 1.38 13.86 -2.39
C GLY A 89 1.12 13.49 -0.92
N ARG A 90 0.43 12.38 -0.65
CA ARG A 90 0.04 11.93 0.70
C ARG A 90 1.09 11.00 1.32
N GLU A 91 2.34 11.47 1.36
CA GLU A 91 3.51 10.68 1.77
C GLU A 91 3.36 10.02 3.14
N LYS A 92 2.85 10.76 4.13
CA LYS A 92 2.69 10.26 5.49
C LYS A 92 1.75 9.05 5.55
N GLU A 93 0.69 9.08 4.75
CA GLU A 93 -0.27 7.98 4.69
C GLU A 93 0.28 6.79 3.90
N CYS A 94 1.06 7.05 2.85
CA CYS A 94 1.82 6.03 2.14
C CYS A 94 2.73 5.23 3.11
N GLN A 95 3.54 5.93 3.91
CA GLN A 95 4.40 5.29 4.92
C GLN A 95 3.59 4.49 5.94
N GLN A 96 2.46 5.03 6.41
CA GLN A 96 1.58 4.33 7.34
C GLN A 96 1.01 3.04 6.75
N VAL A 97 0.54 3.06 5.50
CA VAL A 97 0.03 1.87 4.80
C VAL A 97 1.10 0.79 4.74
N LEU A 98 2.32 1.13 4.34
CA LEU A 98 3.42 0.17 4.23
C LEU A 98 3.81 -0.40 5.60
N HIS A 99 4.04 0.45 6.61
CA HIS A 99 4.40 -0.01 7.95
C HIS A 99 3.33 -0.93 8.56
N THR A 100 2.06 -0.54 8.49
CA THR A 100 0.98 -1.37 9.05
C THR A 100 0.80 -2.71 8.32
N SER A 101 1.09 -2.74 7.01
CA SER A 101 1.06 -3.97 6.22
C SER A 101 2.24 -4.89 6.53
N ILE A 102 3.45 -4.33 6.71
CA ILE A 102 4.65 -5.05 7.18
C ILE A 102 4.37 -5.68 8.55
N ASP A 103 3.93 -4.88 9.53
CA ASP A 103 3.61 -5.35 10.88
C ASP A 103 2.55 -6.47 10.87
N ARG A 104 1.63 -6.46 9.89
CA ARG A 104 0.61 -7.51 9.74
C ARG A 104 1.20 -8.80 9.19
N LEU A 105 2.08 -8.74 8.19
CA LEU A 105 2.73 -9.91 7.59
C LEU A 105 3.77 -10.52 8.53
N GLU A 106 4.54 -9.71 9.26
CA GLU A 106 5.53 -10.20 10.23
C GLU A 106 4.87 -11.03 11.35
N ARG A 107 3.63 -10.72 11.73
CA ARG A 107 2.85 -11.55 12.67
C ARG A 107 2.55 -12.96 12.15
N GLU A 108 2.48 -13.16 10.83
CA GLU A 108 2.27 -14.48 10.23
C GLU A 108 3.54 -15.34 10.25
N LEU A 109 4.74 -14.73 10.35
CA LEU A 109 6.02 -15.45 10.45
C LEU A 109 6.11 -16.31 11.71
N GLY A 110 5.42 -15.92 12.79
CA GLY A 110 5.38 -16.66 14.04
C GLY A 110 4.47 -17.89 14.02
N ILE A 111 3.62 -18.04 13.01
CA ILE A 111 2.51 -19.02 13.01
C ILE A 111 2.85 -20.26 12.18
N THR A 112 3.45 -20.08 11.00
CA THR A 112 3.54 -21.18 10.00
C THR A 112 4.97 -21.34 9.50
N SER A 113 5.64 -22.46 9.83
CA SER A 113 7.06 -22.62 9.51
C SER A 113 7.37 -22.89 8.03
N GLU A 114 6.45 -23.55 7.30
CA GLU A 114 6.63 -23.93 5.90
C GLU A 114 6.55 -22.72 4.95
N SER A 115 5.67 -21.77 5.26
CA SER A 115 5.41 -20.57 4.45
C SER A 115 6.36 -19.39 4.74
N LYS A 116 7.30 -19.55 5.69
CA LYS A 116 8.21 -18.47 6.12
C LYS A 116 8.97 -17.82 4.96
N PRO A 117 9.61 -18.57 4.04
CA PRO A 117 10.37 -17.94 2.96
C PRO A 117 9.52 -17.02 2.08
N GLN A 118 8.29 -17.43 1.76
CA GLN A 118 7.37 -16.65 0.95
C GLN A 118 6.84 -15.42 1.69
N ILE A 119 6.53 -15.55 2.99
CA ILE A 119 6.12 -14.40 3.80
C ILE A 119 7.27 -13.40 3.93
N ILE A 120 8.51 -13.86 4.10
CA ILE A 120 9.71 -12.99 4.10
C ILE A 120 9.85 -12.28 2.75
N HIS A 121 9.59 -12.96 1.65
CA HIS A 121 9.60 -12.33 0.32
C HIS A 121 8.57 -11.19 0.23
N PHE A 122 7.32 -11.43 0.65
CA PHE A 122 6.28 -10.39 0.67
C PHE A 122 6.64 -9.19 1.56
N VAL A 123 7.17 -9.45 2.76
CA VAL A 123 7.67 -8.41 3.67
C VAL A 123 8.81 -7.61 3.01
N SER A 124 9.72 -8.28 2.32
CA SER A 124 10.84 -7.65 1.61
C SER A 124 10.36 -6.72 0.50
N CYS A 125 9.34 -7.13 -0.28
CA CYS A 125 8.73 -6.26 -1.30
C CYS A 125 8.18 -4.96 -0.70
N LEU A 126 7.54 -5.03 0.48
CA LEU A 126 7.01 -3.84 1.16
C LEU A 126 8.15 -2.95 1.70
N TYR A 127 9.22 -3.53 2.24
CA TYR A 127 10.40 -2.77 2.67
C TYR A 127 11.11 -2.10 1.50
N GLU A 128 11.27 -2.77 0.36
CA GLU A 128 11.84 -2.20 -0.85
C GLU A 128 10.99 -1.03 -1.35
N CYS A 129 9.66 -1.18 -1.37
CA CYS A 129 8.73 -0.11 -1.70
C CYS A 129 8.92 1.12 -0.77
N LEU A 130 9.00 0.89 0.54
CA LEU A 130 9.26 1.95 1.54
C LEU A 130 10.62 2.65 1.33
N LYS A 131 11.68 1.88 1.07
CA LYS A 131 13.03 2.40 0.82
C LYS A 131 13.08 3.26 -0.43
N ASN A 132 12.47 2.81 -1.52
CA ASN A 132 12.42 3.54 -2.78
C ASN A 132 11.74 4.91 -2.59
N PHE A 133 10.74 5.01 -1.71
CA PHE A 133 10.13 6.30 -1.36
C PHE A 133 11.05 7.22 -0.55
N SER A 134 11.80 6.66 0.40
CA SER A 134 12.79 7.46 1.15
C SER A 134 13.92 7.99 0.26
N ALA A 135 14.37 7.20 -0.72
CA ALA A 135 15.42 7.58 -1.66
C ALA A 135 14.95 8.64 -2.66
N PHE A 136 13.74 8.46 -3.24
CA PHE A 136 13.14 9.45 -4.15
C PHE A 136 13.02 10.84 -3.48
N LYS A 137 12.65 10.87 -2.21
CA LYS A 137 12.57 12.11 -1.44
C LYS A 137 13.94 12.79 -1.26
N GLN A 138 14.99 12.01 -1.03
CA GLN A 138 16.34 12.55 -0.84
C GLN A 138 16.91 13.14 -2.13
N GLU A 139 16.59 12.55 -3.28
CA GLU A 139 16.98 13.04 -4.61
C GLU A 139 16.24 14.31 -5.02
N VAL A 140 14.93 14.40 -4.76
CA VAL A 140 14.16 15.62 -5.03
C VAL A 140 14.59 16.79 -4.14
N LEU A 141 14.87 16.52 -2.85
CA LEU A 141 15.32 17.57 -1.93
C LEU A 141 16.74 18.05 -2.24
N SER A 142 17.66 17.15 -2.62
CA SER A 142 19.03 17.53 -3.00
C SER A 142 19.08 18.27 -4.35
N GLY A 143 18.15 18.00 -5.27
CA GLY A 143 18.03 18.74 -6.53
C GLY A 143 17.51 20.17 -6.39
N LEU A 144 16.82 20.50 -5.29
CA LEU A 144 16.32 21.86 -5.00
C LEU A 144 17.34 22.74 -4.26
N GLU A 145 18.48 22.20 -3.82
CA GLU A 145 19.56 22.93 -3.15
C GLU A 145 20.67 23.41 -4.09
N SER A 146 20.44 23.46 -5.42
CA SER A 146 21.36 24.17 -6.31
C SER A 146 21.19 25.68 -6.11
N PRO A 147 22.24 26.43 -5.70
CA PRO A 147 22.16 27.88 -5.66
C PRO A 147 21.98 28.39 -7.08
N CYS A 148 20.88 29.08 -7.36
CA CYS A 148 20.81 30.02 -8.48
C CYS A 148 21.93 31.05 -8.29
N SER A 149 23.09 30.83 -8.89
CA SER A 149 24.07 31.88 -9.14
C SER A 149 23.70 32.61 -10.42
N GLU A 150 22.71 33.49 -10.33
CA GLU A 150 22.69 34.72 -11.14
C GLU A 150 23.46 35.77 -10.32
N THR A 151 24.46 36.47 -10.85
CA THR A 151 24.25 37.52 -11.85
C THR A 151 25.49 37.78 -12.74
N SER A 152 25.22 37.81 -14.05
CA SER A 152 25.65 38.78 -15.08
C SER A 152 26.97 39.55 -14.96
N THR A 153 27.82 39.28 -15.95
CA THR A 153 28.47 40.21 -16.91
C THR A 153 28.35 41.72 -16.68
N VAL A 154 29.49 42.43 -16.67
CA VAL A 154 29.63 43.73 -17.36
C VAL A 154 30.96 43.76 -18.11
N VAL A 155 30.84 43.95 -19.41
CA VAL A 155 31.89 44.29 -20.38
C VAL A 155 32.37 45.71 -20.11
N HIS A 156 33.68 45.92 -20.00
CA HIS A 156 34.39 47.07 -20.58
C HIS A 156 35.90 46.79 -20.67
#